data_AF-A0AA96K1Y2-F1
#
_entry.id   AF-A0AA96K1Y2-F1
#
_cell.length_a   1.000
_cell.length_b   1.000
_cell.length_c   1.000
_cell.angle_alpha   90.00
_cell.angle_beta   90.00
_cell.angle_gamma   90.00
#
_symmetry.space_group_name_H-M   'P 1'
#
loop_
_entity.id
_entity.type
_entity.pdbx_description
1 polymer ?
#
loop_
_entity_poly.entity_id
_entity_poly.type
_entity_poly.pdbx_seq_one_letter_code
_entity_poly.pdbx_strand_id
1 'polypeptide(L)' 'MWNEKKSSEILALLQALPKAQIADDHEVLHLLESQKLYGSGLVWVDINLLASAQLTGCGLWTADSPLQKGAIKLHLQVYE' A
#
# COMPACT_ATOMS: atom_id res chain seq x y z
N MET A 1 -18.05 -8.58 22.91
CA MET A 1 -19.26 -7.90 22.40
C MET A 1 -18.81 -6.95 21.29
N TRP A 2 -18.94 -7.36 20.03
CA TRP A 2 -18.68 -6.49 18.88
C TRP A 2 -19.70 -5.35 18.88
N ASN A 3 -19.25 -4.09 18.88
CA ASN A 3 -20.14 -2.93 18.88
C ASN A 3 -20.41 -2.50 17.43
N GLU A 4 -21.37 -3.17 16.80
CA GLU A 4 -21.72 -3.03 15.37
C GLU A 4 -21.94 -1.58 14.93
N LYS A 5 -22.50 -0.72 15.80
CA LYS A 5 -22.72 0.70 15.49
C LYS A 5 -21.42 1.47 15.27
N LYS A 6 -20.42 1.30 16.14
CA LYS A 6 -19.12 2.00 16.00
C LYS A 6 -18.36 1.55 14.76
N SER A 7 -18.44 0.26 14.42
CA SER A 7 -17.83 -0.27 13.20
C SER A 7 -18.42 0.35 11.94
N SER A 8 -19.74 0.57 11.89
CA SER A 8 -20.39 1.19 10.72
C SER A 8 -19.97 2.65 10.49
N GLU A 9 -19.80 3.43 11.55
CA GLU A 9 -19.36 4.83 11.47
C GLU A 9 -17.89 4.93 11.03
N ILE A 10 -17.01 4.10 11.59
CA ILE A 10 -15.59 4.04 11.19
C ILE A 10 -15.45 3.64 9.71
N LEU A 11 -16.23 2.66 9.25
CA LEU A 11 -16.21 2.25 7.84
C LEU A 11 -16.69 3.37 6.91
N ALA A 12 -17.72 4.12 7.30
CA ALA A 12 -18.19 5.27 6.52
C ALA A 12 -17.10 6.36 6.41
N LEU A 13 -16.38 6.64 7.51
CA LEU A 13 -15.26 7.58 7.51
C LEU A 13 -14.10 7.10 6.63
N LEU A 14 -13.74 5.81 6.70
CA LEU A 14 -12.72 5.22 5.83
C LEU A 14 -13.13 5.26 4.34
N GLN A 15 -14.41 5.08 4.06
CA GLN A 15 -14.92 5.17 2.70
C GLN A 15 -14.87 6.59 2.14
N ALA A 16 -15.00 7.61 3.00
CA ALA A 16 -14.95 9.02 2.65
C ALA A 16 -13.51 9.55 2.42
N LEU A 17 -12.47 8.80 2.79
CA LEU A 17 -11.09 9.19 2.52
C LEU A 17 -10.81 9.24 1.01
N PRO A 18 -9.90 10.14 0.56
CA PRO A 18 -9.40 10.11 -0.81
C PRO A 18 -8.91 8.72 -1.19
N LYS A 19 -9.31 8.26 -2.37
CA LYS A 19 -8.89 6.95 -2.89
C LYS A 19 -7.53 7.08 -3.57
N ALA A 20 -6.62 6.17 -3.23
CA ALA A 20 -5.42 5.96 -4.02
C ALA A 20 -5.81 5.43 -5.41
N GLN A 21 -5.00 5.74 -6.41
CA GLN A 21 -5.05 5.08 -7.71
C GLN A 21 -4.73 3.60 -7.51
N ILE A 22 -5.54 2.73 -8.11
CA ILE A 22 -5.32 1.28 -8.10
C ILE A 22 -4.39 0.98 -9.26
N ALA A 23 -3.19 0.48 -8.95
CA ALA A 23 -2.28 -0.01 -9.98
C ALA A 23 -2.88 -1.24 -10.67
N ASP A 24 -2.79 -1.30 -11.99
CA ASP A 24 -3.17 -2.50 -12.73
C ASP A 24 -2.07 -3.57 -12.71
N ASP A 25 -2.41 -4.79 -13.15
CA ASP A 25 -1.47 -5.91 -13.15
C ASP A 25 -0.19 -5.62 -13.97
N HIS A 26 -0.29 -4.86 -15.06
CA HIS A 26 0.86 -4.51 -15.89
C HIS A 26 1.78 -3.52 -15.17
N GLU A 27 1.22 -2.50 -14.50
CA GLU A 27 1.98 -1.54 -13.70
C GLU A 27 2.68 -2.22 -12.52
N VAL A 28 2.00 -3.16 -11.85
CA VAL A 28 2.55 -3.93 -10.73
C VAL A 28 3.69 -4.82 -11.20
N LEU A 29 3.51 -5.55 -12.32
CA LEU A 29 4.58 -6.38 -12.90
C LEU A 29 5.77 -5.53 -13.35
N HIS A 30 5.51 -4.39 -13.99
CA HIS A 30 6.56 -3.46 -14.41
C HIS A 30 7.37 -2.94 -13.22
N LEU A 31 6.71 -2.58 -12.11
CA LEU A 31 7.40 -2.16 -10.88
C LEU A 31 8.26 -3.29 -10.31
N LEU A 32 7.70 -4.51 -10.20
CA LEU A 32 8.40 -5.69 -9.69
C LEU A 32 9.70 -5.95 -10.47
N GLU A 33 9.62 -5.91 -11.80
CA GLU A 33 10.76 -6.13 -12.70
C GLU A 33 11.78 -4.99 -12.64
N SER A 34 11.32 -3.75 -12.84
CA SER A 34 12.19 -2.57 -12.93
C SER A 34 12.95 -2.30 -11.64
N GLN A 35 12.31 -2.51 -10.49
CA GLN A 35 12.88 -2.27 -9.17
C GLN A 35 13.52 -3.53 -8.58
N LYS A 36 13.48 -4.66 -9.29
CA LYS A 36 14.02 -5.96 -8.88
C LYS A 36 13.59 -6.30 -7.45
N LEU A 37 12.27 -6.37 -7.24
CA LEU A 37 11.69 -6.64 -5.91
C LEU A 37 11.61 -8.13 -5.57
N TYR A 38 12.11 -9.02 -6.44
CA TYR A 38 12.21 -10.46 -6.16
C TYR A 38 13.05 -10.76 -4.91
N GLY A 39 12.61 -11.72 -4.10
CA GLY A 39 13.34 -12.17 -2.91
C GLY A 39 13.42 -11.13 -1.78
N SER A 40 12.65 -10.05 -1.84
CA SER A 40 12.63 -8.99 -0.84
C SER A 40 11.76 -9.30 0.40
N GLY A 41 11.06 -10.43 0.40
CA GLY A 41 10.06 -10.78 1.41
C GLY A 41 8.69 -10.14 1.19
N LEU A 42 8.53 -9.32 0.15
CA LEU A 42 7.25 -8.73 -0.24
C LEU A 42 6.32 -9.78 -0.87
N VAL A 43 5.04 -9.74 -0.50
CA VAL A 43 3.98 -10.52 -1.16
C VAL A 43 3.34 -9.72 -2.30
N TRP A 44 2.56 -10.37 -3.15
CA TRP A 44 1.90 -9.71 -4.29
C TRP A 44 1.09 -8.48 -3.88
N VAL A 45 0.37 -8.56 -2.75
CA VAL A 45 -0.40 -7.44 -2.20
C VAL A 45 0.50 -6.26 -1.84
N ASP A 46 1.70 -6.49 -1.31
CA ASP A 46 2.64 -5.42 -0.99
C ASP A 46 3.09 -4.68 -2.25
N ILE A 47 3.36 -5.41 -3.32
CA ILE A 47 3.77 -4.82 -4.61
C ILE A 47 2.63 -3.97 -5.18
N ASN A 48 1.37 -4.44 -5.05
CA ASN A 48 0.19 -3.66 -5.44
C ASN A 48 0.08 -2.37 -4.62
N LEU A 49 0.31 -2.42 -3.31
CA LEU A 49 0.29 -1.25 -2.44
C LEU A 49 1.40 -0.25 -2.80
N LEU A 50 2.61 -0.74 -3.04
CA LEU A 50 3.76 0.09 -3.43
C LEU A 50 3.54 0.77 -4.78
N ALA A 51 3.02 0.05 -5.77
CA ALA A 51 2.69 0.61 -7.09
C ALA A 51 1.58 1.66 -6.98
N SER A 52 0.50 1.34 -6.28
CA SER A 52 -0.63 2.26 -6.06
C SER A 52 -0.20 3.52 -5.31
N ALA A 53 0.65 3.39 -4.30
CA ALA A 53 1.20 4.54 -3.56
C ALA A 53 2.10 5.42 -4.43
N GLN A 54 2.93 4.82 -5.28
CA GLN A 54 3.78 5.55 -6.22
C GLN A 54 2.97 6.31 -7.28
N LEU A 55 1.97 5.67 -7.89
CA LEU A 55 1.07 6.32 -8.86
C LEU A 55 0.31 7.49 -8.22
N THR A 56 -0.19 7.28 -7.00
CA THR A 56 -0.92 8.30 -6.23
C THR A 56 0.00 9.42 -5.73
N GLY A 57 1.30 9.17 -5.59
CA GLY A 57 2.23 10.10 -4.94
C GLY A 57 2.00 10.23 -3.43
N CYS A 58 1.61 9.15 -2.76
CA CYS A 58 1.36 9.14 -1.31
C CYS A 58 2.34 8.22 -0.55
N GLY A 59 2.40 8.42 0.77
CA GLY A 59 3.16 7.54 1.66
C GLY A 59 2.32 6.37 2.19
N LEU A 60 3.00 5.42 2.83
CA LEU A 60 2.37 4.26 3.47
C LEU A 60 2.50 4.34 4.99
N TRP A 61 1.44 3.98 5.70
CA TRP A 61 1.51 3.69 7.13
C TRP A 61 1.49 2.17 7.29
N THR A 62 2.56 1.60 7.85
CA THR A 62 2.67 0.15 8.01
C THR A 62 3.62 -0.22 9.15
N ALA A 63 3.25 -1.26 9.90
CA ALA A 63 4.13 -1.93 10.87
C ALA A 63 4.89 -3.12 10.26
N ASP A 64 4.61 -3.45 8.98
CA ASP A 64 5.27 -4.53 8.26
C ASP A 64 6.66 -4.06 7.78
N SER A 65 7.71 -4.69 8.33
CA SER A 65 9.10 -4.30 8.05
C SER A 65 9.52 -4.54 6.58
N PRO A 66 9.23 -5.70 5.94
CA PRO A 66 9.39 -5.86 4.50
C PRO A 66 8.73 -4.74 3.67
N LEU A 67 7.46 -4.42 3.91
CA LEU A 67 6.74 -3.39 3.15
C LEU A 67 7.34 -2.00 3.36
N GLN A 68 7.69 -1.64 4.59
CA GLN A 68 8.38 -0.38 4.90
C GLN A 68 9.71 -0.26 4.14
N LYS A 69 10.52 -1.33 4.10
CA LYS A 69 11.78 -1.34 3.34
C LYS A 69 11.54 -1.19 1.84
N GLY A 70 10.50 -1.83 1.31
CA GLY A 70 10.07 -1.67 -0.08
C GLY A 70 9.72 -0.22 -0.39
N ALA A 71 8.91 0.42 0.46
CA ALA A 71 8.50 1.82 0.31
C ALA A 71 9.71 2.78 0.33
N ILE A 72 10.63 2.60 1.29
CA ILE A 72 11.86 3.40 1.38
C ILE A 72 12.73 3.23 0.13
N LYS A 73 12.88 2.00 -0.39
CA LYS A 73 13.63 1.73 -1.63
C LYS A 73 13.03 2.47 -2.82
N LEU A 74 11.72 2.67 -2.85
CA LEU A 74 11.00 3.43 -3.88
C LEU A 74 10.90 4.93 -3.59
N HIS A 75 11.59 5.42 -2.55
CA HIS A 75 11.54 6.81 -2.10
C HIS A 75 10.13 7.30 -1.70
N LEU A 76 9.26 6.38 -1.28
CA LEU A 76 7.97 6.71 -0.71
C LEU A 76 8.11 7.07 0.78
N GLN A 77 7.28 8.00 1.24
CA GLN A 77 7.21 8.32 2.66
C GLN A 77 6.64 7.13 3.43
N VAL A 78 7.21 6.82 4.58
CA VAL A 78 6.66 5.81 5.50
C VAL A 78 6.40 6.43 6.84
N TYR A 79 5.24 6.12 7.40
CA TYR A 79 4.81 6.55 8.72
C TYR A 79 4.86 5.35 9.68
N GLU A 80 5.19 5.61 10.95
CA GLU A 80 5.13 4.66 12.06
C GLU A 80 3.79 4.74 12.80
#